data_AF-A0AAD5K3J5-F1
#
_entry.id   AF-A0AAD5K3J5-F1
#
_cell.length_a   1.000
_cell.length_b   1.000
_cell.length_c   1.000
_cell.angle_alpha   90.00
_cell.angle_beta   90.00
_cell.angle_gamma   90.00
#
_symmetry.space_group_name_H-M   'P 1'
#
loop_
_entity.id
_entity.type
_entity.pdbx_description
1 polymer ?
#
loop_
_entity_poly.entity_id
_entity_poly.type
_entity_poly.pdbx_seq_one_letter_code
_entity_poly.pdbx_strand_id
1 'polypeptide(L)'
;MFNLVHESIWVASHMTFTKHFALNGNIGDIVAKDDAQMSTAHLLGMLTGVGVISLSHEPIYLFGAFALLTPINIWSTIKMLDAAEFEVLNQAKLTLLSRTFIDTGKAVDYKELQPREIGFGEWIRPGTHGAIRLKLGSSAEKSFKSVGTMRVLFHDDAEAPDVIQSILHAIKFHDTLHKNDIHKEKDWSGYLAALDDSLTWTKQNVSNFENSLEENGWQSEAVYWNDGGVRLSWEGHPSQEETAASKQ
;
A
#
# COMPACT_ATOMS: atom_id res chain seq x y z
N MET A 1 -5.40 -27.90 -20.70
CA MET A 1 -4.05 -27.41 -20.32
C MET A 1 -4.09 -25.94 -19.91
N PHE A 2 -4.65 -25.03 -20.71
CA PHE A 2 -4.75 -23.60 -20.35
C PHE A 2 -5.59 -23.30 -19.09
N ASN A 3 -6.74 -23.97 -18.86
CA ASN A 3 -7.52 -23.76 -17.63
C ASN A 3 -6.74 -24.16 -16.36
N LEU A 4 -5.91 -25.20 -16.43
CA LEU A 4 -5.06 -25.63 -15.29
C LEU A 4 -3.93 -24.62 -15.02
N VAL A 5 -3.39 -23.98 -16.06
CA VAL A 5 -2.34 -22.96 -15.91
C VAL A 5 -2.90 -21.70 -15.25
N HIS A 6 -4.08 -21.23 -15.67
CA HIS A 6 -4.72 -20.07 -15.05
C HIS A 6 -5.05 -20.31 -13.56
N GLU A 7 -5.67 -21.45 -13.25
CA GLU A 7 -5.98 -21.83 -11.86
C GLU A 7 -4.70 -21.97 -11.02
N SER A 8 -3.64 -22.56 -11.58
CA SER A 8 -2.37 -22.70 -10.85
C SER A 8 -1.69 -21.35 -10.55
N ILE A 9 -1.75 -20.39 -11.48
CA ILE A 9 -1.22 -19.03 -11.28
C ILE A 9 -2.05 -18.28 -10.25
N TRP A 10 -3.39 -18.40 -10.34
CA TRP A 10 -4.30 -17.80 -9.36
C TRP A 10 -4.04 -18.35 -7.96
N VAL A 11 -4.01 -19.67 -7.80
CA VAL A 11 -3.77 -20.34 -6.52
C VAL A 11 -2.38 -20.00 -5.96
N ALA A 12 -1.33 -19.98 -6.79
CA ALA A 12 0.01 -19.60 -6.34
C ALA A 12 0.10 -18.13 -5.89
N SER A 13 -0.54 -17.22 -6.64
CA SER A 13 -0.58 -15.79 -6.29
C SER A 13 -1.42 -15.54 -5.04
N HIS A 14 -2.58 -16.18 -4.94
CA HIS A 14 -3.47 -16.13 -3.78
C HIS A 14 -2.76 -16.67 -2.54
N MET A 15 -2.12 -17.84 -2.60
CA MET A 15 -1.36 -18.40 -1.47
C MET A 15 -0.20 -17.50 -1.05
N THR A 16 0.48 -16.86 -2.00
CA THR A 16 1.56 -15.90 -1.70
C THR A 16 1.02 -14.67 -1.01
N PHE A 17 -0.12 -14.14 -1.47
CA PHE A 17 -0.81 -13.01 -0.86
C PHE A 17 -1.28 -13.39 0.56
N THR A 18 -2.07 -14.45 0.72
CA THR A 18 -2.59 -14.91 2.02
C THR A 18 -1.48 -15.19 3.03
N LYS A 19 -0.31 -15.69 2.59
CA LYS A 19 0.87 -15.85 3.45
C LYS A 19 1.43 -14.51 3.97
N HIS A 20 1.39 -13.45 3.17
CA HIS A 20 1.83 -12.11 3.58
C HIS A 20 0.84 -11.42 4.51
N PHE A 21 -0.47 -11.71 4.39
CA PHE A 21 -1.50 -11.17 5.27
C PHE A 21 -1.69 -11.97 6.57
N ALA A 22 -1.00 -13.10 6.72
CA ALA A 22 -1.12 -13.93 7.92
C ALA A 22 -0.19 -13.43 9.02
N LEU A 23 -0.78 -12.82 10.05
CA LEU A 23 -0.03 -12.17 11.12
C LEU A 23 0.71 -13.15 12.06
N ASN A 24 0.24 -14.41 12.25
CA ASN A 24 0.84 -15.32 13.24
C ASN A 24 0.52 -16.81 13.03
N GLY A 25 1.26 -17.51 12.16
CA GLY A 25 1.18 -18.98 12.02
C GLY A 25 -0.21 -19.55 11.66
N ASN A 26 -1.16 -18.67 11.38
CA ASN A 26 -2.59 -18.92 11.18
C ASN A 26 -2.95 -19.02 9.70
N ILE A 27 -1.95 -19.12 8.82
CA ILE A 27 -2.12 -19.27 7.37
C ILE A 27 -3.07 -20.44 7.06
N GLY A 28 -2.87 -21.58 7.72
CA GLY A 28 -3.70 -22.76 7.49
C GLY A 28 -5.18 -22.55 7.84
N ASP A 29 -5.47 -21.79 8.90
CA ASP A 29 -6.84 -21.51 9.34
C ASP A 29 -7.51 -20.46 8.44
N ILE A 30 -6.77 -19.41 8.05
CA ILE A 30 -7.24 -18.39 7.11
C ILE A 30 -7.55 -19.01 5.74
N VAL A 31 -6.62 -19.80 5.19
CA VAL A 31 -6.81 -20.47 3.89
C VAL A 31 -7.96 -21.45 3.95
N ALA A 32 -8.04 -22.30 4.98
CA ALA A 32 -9.13 -23.27 5.12
C ALA A 32 -10.50 -22.57 5.24
N LYS A 33 -10.56 -21.43 5.92
CA LYS A 33 -11.78 -20.64 6.05
C LYS A 33 -12.19 -19.99 4.72
N ASP A 34 -11.24 -19.39 4.00
CA ASP A 34 -11.51 -18.78 2.70
C ASP A 34 -11.97 -19.82 1.68
N ASP A 35 -11.27 -20.95 1.59
CA ASP A 35 -11.63 -22.09 0.72
C ASP A 35 -13.02 -22.63 1.06
N ALA A 36 -13.36 -22.77 2.35
CA ALA A 36 -14.67 -23.23 2.78
C ALA A 36 -15.79 -22.24 2.40
N GLN A 37 -15.52 -20.93 2.50
CA GLN A 37 -16.47 -19.88 2.11
C GLN A 37 -16.66 -19.87 0.59
N MET A 38 -15.59 -19.94 -0.19
CA MET A 38 -15.63 -20.02 -1.65
C MET A 38 -16.41 -21.25 -2.13
N SER A 39 -16.11 -22.41 -1.54
CA SER A 39 -16.79 -23.67 -1.88
C SER A 39 -18.29 -23.62 -1.55
N THR A 40 -18.65 -23.09 -0.38
CA THR A 40 -20.05 -22.94 0.03
C THR A 40 -20.80 -21.98 -0.90
N ALA A 41 -20.18 -20.83 -1.23
CA ALA A 41 -20.77 -19.87 -2.16
C ALA A 41 -20.96 -20.48 -3.56
N HIS A 42 -19.99 -21.25 -4.06
CA HIS A 42 -20.09 -21.92 -5.35
C HIS A 42 -21.19 -22.99 -5.37
N LEU A 43 -21.29 -23.81 -4.31
CA LEU A 43 -22.36 -24.81 -4.16
C LEU A 43 -23.75 -24.17 -4.13
N LEU A 44 -23.92 -23.10 -3.35
CA LEU A 44 -25.18 -22.34 -3.31
C LEU A 44 -25.49 -21.68 -4.65
N GLY A 45 -24.49 -21.12 -5.32
CA GLY A 45 -24.63 -20.52 -6.65
C GLY A 45 -25.06 -21.54 -7.69
N MET A 46 -24.44 -22.72 -7.71
CA MET A 46 -24.82 -23.82 -8.61
C MET A 46 -26.23 -24.35 -8.30
N LEU A 47 -26.56 -24.56 -7.02
CA LEU A 47 -27.89 -25.01 -6.61
C LEU A 47 -28.97 -24.00 -7.02
N THR A 48 -28.70 -22.71 -6.82
CA THR A 48 -29.58 -21.62 -7.24
C THR A 48 -29.72 -21.59 -8.76
N GLY A 49 -28.60 -21.71 -9.50
CA GLY A 49 -28.60 -21.73 -10.96
C GLY A 49 -29.40 -22.90 -11.55
N VAL A 50 -29.21 -24.10 -11.00
CA VAL A 50 -30.00 -25.29 -11.38
C VAL A 50 -31.48 -25.06 -11.09
N GLY A 51 -31.83 -24.50 -9.93
CA GLY A 51 -33.21 -24.15 -9.59
C GLY A 51 -33.83 -23.17 -10.59
N VAL A 52 -33.12 -22.10 -10.95
CA VAL A 52 -33.58 -21.09 -11.92
C VAL A 52 -33.81 -21.71 -13.29
N ILE A 53 -32.90 -22.54 -13.77
CA ILE A 53 -33.02 -23.21 -15.09
C ILE A 53 -34.13 -24.27 -15.07
N SER A 54 -34.38 -24.91 -13.92
CA SER A 54 -35.42 -25.94 -13.80
C SER A 54 -36.85 -25.38 -13.93
N LEU A 55 -37.07 -24.08 -13.72
CA LEU A 55 -38.40 -23.46 -13.82
C LEU A 55 -38.91 -23.35 -15.27
N SER A 56 -38.02 -23.05 -16.22
CA SER A 56 -38.38 -22.90 -17.62
C SER A 56 -37.15 -23.03 -18.52
N HIS A 57 -37.30 -23.76 -19.63
CA HIS A 57 -36.25 -23.99 -20.62
C HIS A 57 -36.45 -23.13 -21.88
N GLU A 58 -37.38 -22.17 -21.85
CA GLU A 58 -37.64 -21.28 -22.98
C GLU A 58 -36.46 -20.33 -23.22
N PRO A 59 -36.00 -20.13 -24.48
CA PRO A 59 -34.86 -19.27 -24.78
C PRO A 59 -35.00 -17.86 -24.21
N ILE A 60 -36.20 -17.27 -24.29
CA ILE A 60 -36.48 -15.91 -23.79
C ILE A 60 -36.29 -15.84 -22.27
N TYR A 61 -36.70 -16.87 -21.54
CA TYR A 61 -36.55 -16.94 -20.09
C TYR A 61 -35.06 -17.04 -19.71
N LEU A 62 -34.29 -17.88 -20.39
CA LEU A 62 -32.86 -18.04 -20.13
C LEU A 62 -32.08 -16.75 -20.44
N PHE A 63 -32.36 -16.10 -21.57
CA PHE A 63 -31.74 -14.81 -21.91
C PHE A 63 -32.15 -13.71 -20.92
N GLY A 64 -33.41 -13.69 -20.47
CA GLY A 64 -33.88 -12.75 -19.45
C GLY A 64 -33.19 -12.96 -18.10
N ALA A 65 -33.09 -14.20 -17.65
CA ALA A 65 -32.38 -14.56 -16.42
C ALA A 65 -30.90 -14.18 -16.51
N PHE A 66 -30.23 -14.47 -17.62
CA PHE A 66 -28.83 -14.09 -17.84
C PHE A 66 -28.64 -12.56 -17.85
N ALA A 67 -29.52 -11.83 -18.53
CA ALA A 67 -29.48 -10.37 -18.61
C ALA A 67 -29.70 -9.68 -17.25
N LEU A 68 -30.45 -10.32 -16.33
CA LEU A 68 -30.66 -9.81 -14.97
C LEU A 68 -29.56 -10.24 -14.00
N LEU A 69 -29.15 -11.51 -14.02
CA LEU A 69 -28.18 -12.05 -13.08
C LEU A 69 -26.77 -11.54 -13.33
N THR A 70 -26.40 -11.25 -14.58
CA THR A 70 -25.05 -10.77 -14.91
C THR A 70 -24.73 -9.40 -14.30
N PRO A 71 -25.58 -8.36 -14.46
CA PRO A 71 -25.36 -7.08 -13.76
C PRO A 71 -25.35 -7.22 -12.23
N ILE A 72 -26.21 -8.09 -11.67
CA ILE A 72 -26.25 -8.35 -10.22
C ILE A 72 -24.92 -8.97 -9.75
N ASN A 73 -24.40 -9.95 -10.50
CA ASN A 73 -23.12 -10.58 -10.20
C ASN A 73 -21.98 -9.56 -10.26
N ILE A 74 -21.92 -8.74 -11.32
CA ILE A 74 -20.91 -7.67 -11.45
C ILE A 74 -21.03 -6.67 -10.29
N TRP A 75 -22.24 -6.24 -9.94
CA TRP A 75 -22.49 -5.34 -8.82
C TRP A 75 -22.06 -5.95 -7.48
N SER A 76 -22.33 -7.24 -7.26
CA SER A 76 -21.89 -7.97 -6.07
C SER A 76 -20.37 -8.05 -6.00
N THR A 77 -19.70 -8.30 -7.12
CA THR A 77 -18.23 -8.31 -7.19
C THR A 77 -17.65 -6.92 -6.88
N ILE A 78 -18.27 -5.86 -7.39
CA ILE A 78 -17.87 -4.48 -7.06
C ILE A 78 -18.07 -4.22 -5.57
N LYS A 79 -19.21 -4.64 -4.99
CA LYS A 79 -19.48 -4.43 -3.57
C LYS A 79 -18.60 -5.26 -2.64
N MET A 80 -18.25 -6.48 -3.03
CA MET A 80 -17.25 -7.29 -2.33
C MET A 80 -15.90 -6.58 -2.31
N LEU A 81 -15.53 -5.98 -3.43
CA LEU A 81 -14.28 -5.26 -3.57
C LEU A 81 -14.27 -3.91 -2.82
N ASP A 82 -15.41 -3.22 -2.75
CA ASP A 82 -15.61 -2.03 -1.90
C ASP A 82 -15.54 -2.37 -0.40
N ALA A 83 -15.96 -3.58 -0.01
CA ALA A 83 -15.97 -4.04 1.38
C ALA A 83 -14.61 -4.56 1.86
N ALA A 84 -13.65 -4.77 0.95
CA ALA A 84 -12.29 -5.10 1.31
C ALA A 84 -11.60 -3.84 1.90
N GLU A 85 -11.55 -3.76 3.23
CA GLU A 85 -10.77 -2.74 3.93
C GLU A 85 -9.28 -3.10 3.77
N PHE A 86 -8.58 -2.40 2.86
CA PHE A 86 -7.15 -2.59 2.68
C PHE A 86 -6.41 -1.79 3.77
N GLU A 87 -6.24 -2.38 4.94
CA GLU A 87 -5.47 -1.85 6.07
C GLU A 87 -3.95 -1.85 5.83
N VAL A 88 -3.53 -2.40 4.70
CA VAL A 88 -2.15 -2.36 4.23
C VAL A 88 -1.78 -0.96 3.76
N LEU A 89 -0.67 -0.48 4.30
CA LEU A 89 -0.08 0.82 3.96
C LEU A 89 0.60 0.72 2.60
N ASN A 90 0.16 1.55 1.65
CA ASN A 90 0.93 1.80 0.44
C ASN A 90 1.59 3.19 0.49
N GLN A 91 2.52 3.48 -0.42
CA GLN A 91 3.21 4.78 -0.45
C GLN A 91 2.24 5.97 -0.45
N ALA A 92 1.12 5.84 -1.18
CA ALA A 92 0.13 6.89 -1.29
C ALA A 92 -0.54 7.13 0.09
N LYS A 93 -1.21 6.13 0.64
CA LYS A 93 -1.87 6.17 1.97
C LYS A 93 -0.92 6.70 3.04
N LEU A 94 0.30 6.19 3.08
CA LEU A 94 1.30 6.59 4.06
C LEU A 94 1.70 8.07 3.91
N THR A 95 1.74 8.60 2.68
CA THR A 95 1.94 10.04 2.44
C THR A 95 0.79 10.87 3.00
N LEU A 96 -0.46 10.42 2.81
CA LEU A 96 -1.65 11.12 3.31
C LEU A 96 -1.80 11.04 4.83
N LEU A 97 -1.51 9.88 5.41
CA LEU A 97 -1.52 9.66 6.86
C LEU A 97 -0.43 10.47 7.54
N SER A 98 0.80 10.46 7.00
CA SER A 98 1.90 11.29 7.49
C SER A 98 1.56 12.78 7.42
N ARG A 99 0.92 13.22 6.32
CA ARG A 99 0.47 14.61 6.20
C ARG A 99 -0.55 14.97 7.27
N THR A 100 -1.54 14.11 7.47
CA THR A 100 -2.60 14.34 8.46
C THR A 100 -2.01 14.35 9.87
N PHE A 101 -1.08 13.44 10.17
CA PHE A 101 -0.37 13.40 11.44
C PHE A 101 0.48 14.66 11.69
N ILE A 102 1.18 15.19 10.68
CA ILE A 102 1.92 16.45 10.81
C ILE A 102 0.98 17.62 11.14
N ASP A 103 -0.23 17.62 10.57
CA ASP A 103 -1.20 18.71 10.73
C ASP A 103 -2.03 18.58 12.04
N THR A 104 -2.38 17.37 12.49
CA THR A 104 -3.31 17.13 13.62
C THR A 104 -2.69 16.41 14.81
N GLY A 105 -1.51 15.80 14.65
CA GLY A 105 -0.86 14.94 15.63
C GLY A 105 -1.44 13.52 15.70
N LYS A 106 -2.35 13.14 14.79
CA LYS A 106 -2.95 11.80 14.74
C LYS A 106 -3.10 11.30 13.29
N ALA A 107 -2.80 10.02 13.08
CA ALA A 107 -3.21 9.32 11.88
C ALA A 107 -4.74 9.10 11.90
N VAL A 108 -5.37 9.09 10.74
CA VAL A 108 -6.82 8.84 10.59
C VAL A 108 -7.06 7.37 10.28
N ASP A 109 -8.28 6.89 10.53
CA ASP A 109 -8.68 5.52 10.19
C ASP A 109 -8.93 5.34 8.68
N TYR A 110 -9.15 4.08 8.27
CA TYR A 110 -9.44 3.75 6.87
C TYR A 110 -10.69 4.46 6.33
N LYS A 111 -11.75 4.60 7.14
CA LYS A 111 -13.06 5.14 6.72
C LYS A 111 -13.01 6.64 6.49
N GLU A 112 -12.22 7.36 7.28
CA GLU A 112 -11.93 8.77 7.10
C GLU A 112 -11.01 9.02 5.90
N LEU A 113 -10.13 8.06 5.58
CA LEU A 113 -9.22 8.13 4.43
C LEU A 113 -9.92 7.80 3.09
N GLN A 114 -10.86 6.85 3.10
CA GLN A 114 -11.52 6.28 1.91
C GLN A 114 -12.06 7.34 0.92
N PRO A 115 -12.69 8.46 1.34
CA PRO A 115 -13.19 9.48 0.40
C PRO A 115 -12.08 10.23 -0.37
N ARG A 116 -10.83 10.16 0.12
CA ARG A 116 -9.66 10.81 -0.50
C ARG A 116 -8.92 9.89 -1.47
N GLU A 117 -9.20 8.59 -1.43
CA GLU A 117 -8.63 7.60 -2.34
C GLU A 117 -9.30 7.63 -3.71
N ILE A 118 -8.53 7.38 -4.77
CA ILE A 118 -8.99 7.15 -6.14
C ILE A 118 -8.40 5.82 -6.60
N GLY A 119 -9.26 4.88 -6.98
CA GLY A 119 -8.84 3.59 -7.58
C GLY A 119 -7.96 2.74 -6.66
N PHE A 120 -8.58 1.88 -5.84
CA PHE A 120 -7.91 0.91 -4.95
C PHE A 120 -6.74 1.47 -4.10
N GLY A 121 -6.81 2.75 -3.75
CA GLY A 121 -5.81 3.41 -2.92
C GLY A 121 -4.48 3.70 -3.60
N GLU A 122 -4.31 3.45 -4.91
CA GLU A 122 -3.05 3.73 -5.61
C GLU A 122 -2.89 5.22 -5.97
N TRP A 123 -4.02 5.93 -6.13
CA TRP A 123 -4.03 7.35 -6.47
C TRP A 123 -4.73 8.15 -5.37
N ILE A 124 -4.12 9.25 -4.94
CA ILE A 124 -4.73 10.17 -3.97
C ILE A 124 -5.25 11.40 -4.69
N ARG A 125 -6.45 11.87 -4.31
CA ARG A 125 -6.88 13.23 -4.66
C ARG A 125 -5.93 14.22 -4.00
N PRO A 126 -5.16 15.02 -4.76
CA PRO A 126 -4.29 16.01 -4.16
C PRO A 126 -5.14 16.93 -3.28
N GLY A 127 -4.80 16.97 -1.99
CA GLY A 127 -5.47 17.85 -1.03
C GLY A 127 -5.15 19.32 -1.29
N THR A 128 -5.74 20.20 -0.48
CA THR A 128 -5.57 21.66 -0.58
C THR A 128 -4.14 22.14 -0.38
N HIS A 129 -3.31 21.34 0.30
CA HIS A 129 -1.89 21.59 0.46
C HIS A 129 -1.13 20.80 -0.62
N GLY A 130 -0.38 21.50 -1.46
CA GLY A 130 0.25 21.00 -2.68
C GLY A 130 0.82 19.59 -2.58
N ALA A 131 0.46 18.75 -3.56
CA ALA A 131 0.92 17.37 -3.61
C ALA A 131 2.44 17.31 -3.81
N ILE A 132 3.14 16.77 -2.82
CA ILE A 132 4.57 16.51 -2.91
C ILE A 132 4.77 15.38 -3.92
N ARG A 133 5.61 15.63 -4.92
CA ARG A 133 6.09 14.55 -5.80
C ARG A 133 7.22 13.82 -5.06
N LEU A 134 6.84 12.78 -4.32
CA LEU A 134 7.77 11.90 -3.61
C LEU A 134 8.08 10.67 -4.48
N LYS A 135 9.37 10.35 -4.67
CA LYS A 135 9.82 9.11 -5.30
C LYS A 135 10.75 8.36 -4.35
N LEU A 136 10.45 7.09 -4.17
CA LEU A 136 11.17 6.18 -3.29
C LEU A 136 12.11 5.29 -4.11
N GLY A 137 13.30 4.99 -3.57
CA GLY A 137 14.23 4.01 -4.16
C GLY A 137 14.72 4.38 -5.56
N SER A 138 14.96 5.67 -5.81
CA SER A 138 15.39 6.11 -7.14
C SER A 138 16.90 6.17 -7.27
N SER A 139 17.50 5.66 -8.36
CA SER A 139 18.96 5.77 -8.60
C SER A 139 19.52 7.17 -8.31
N ALA A 140 20.71 7.22 -7.70
CA ALA A 140 21.44 8.46 -7.42
C ALA A 140 21.58 9.35 -8.67
N GLU A 141 21.88 8.77 -9.83
CA GLU A 141 22.02 9.49 -11.09
C GLU A 141 20.71 10.22 -11.48
N LYS A 142 19.56 9.55 -11.36
CA LYS A 142 18.25 10.15 -11.61
C LYS A 142 17.90 11.22 -10.58
N SER A 143 18.45 11.09 -9.37
CA SER A 143 18.22 12.03 -8.27
C SER A 143 18.92 13.36 -8.48
N PHE A 144 20.14 13.35 -9.04
CA PHE A 144 20.87 14.58 -9.35
C PHE A 144 20.33 15.34 -10.58
N LYS A 145 19.67 14.65 -11.52
CA LYS A 145 19.17 15.24 -12.77
C LYS A 145 17.79 15.90 -12.68
N SER A 146 17.02 15.60 -11.64
CA SER A 146 15.59 15.94 -11.55
C SER A 146 15.36 17.09 -10.56
N VAL A 147 14.74 18.18 -11.02
CA VAL A 147 14.34 19.32 -10.16
C VAL A 147 12.86 19.19 -9.77
N GLY A 148 12.50 19.59 -8.55
CA GLY A 148 11.10 19.64 -8.10
C GLY A 148 10.47 18.29 -7.76
N THR A 149 11.26 17.26 -7.46
CA THR A 149 10.79 15.97 -6.94
C THR A 149 11.64 15.61 -5.72
N MET A 150 10.99 15.32 -4.60
CA MET A 150 11.69 14.82 -3.43
C MET A 150 11.98 13.33 -3.61
N ARG A 151 13.24 12.94 -3.48
CA ARG A 151 13.69 11.57 -3.72
C ARG A 151 14.32 11.02 -2.47
N VAL A 152 13.85 9.85 -2.06
CA VAL A 152 14.42 9.10 -0.95
C VAL A 152 15.24 7.95 -1.53
N LEU A 153 16.45 7.82 -1.02
CA LEU A 153 17.38 6.75 -1.37
C LEU A 153 17.38 5.76 -0.22
N PHE A 154 17.26 4.48 -0.54
CA PHE A 154 17.28 3.42 0.46
C PHE A 154 18.58 2.63 0.39
N HIS A 155 19.04 2.22 1.56
CA HIS A 155 20.10 1.24 1.67
C HIS A 155 19.56 -0.17 1.34
N ASP A 156 20.45 -1.10 1.01
CA ASP A 156 20.08 -2.50 0.73
C ASP A 156 19.34 -3.17 1.87
N ASP A 157 19.65 -2.83 3.11
CA ASP A 157 19.02 -3.36 4.34
C ASP A 157 17.76 -2.62 4.80
N ALA A 158 17.27 -1.62 4.04
CA ALA A 158 16.11 -0.84 4.47
C ALA A 158 14.83 -1.69 4.53
N GLU A 159 14.14 -1.62 5.66
CA GLU A 159 12.91 -2.36 5.96
C GLU A 159 11.68 -1.43 6.02
N ALA A 160 10.51 -1.99 6.31
CA ALA A 160 9.25 -1.24 6.40
C ALA A 160 9.30 -0.03 7.37
N PRO A 161 9.91 -0.13 8.58
CA PRO A 161 10.04 1.01 9.48
C PRO A 161 10.85 2.16 8.89
N ASP A 162 11.94 1.86 8.16
CA ASP A 162 12.77 2.88 7.50
C ASP A 162 11.97 3.61 6.41
N VAL A 163 11.11 2.87 5.70
CA VAL A 163 10.21 3.45 4.69
C VAL A 163 9.19 4.38 5.33
N ILE A 164 8.56 3.97 6.44
CA ILE A 164 7.63 4.80 7.22
C ILE A 164 8.30 6.08 7.69
N GLN A 165 9.45 5.96 8.35
CA GLN A 165 10.20 7.10 8.87
C GLN A 165 10.63 8.04 7.74
N SER A 166 11.10 7.50 6.61
CA SER A 166 11.58 8.31 5.49
C SER A 166 10.47 9.11 4.81
N ILE A 167 9.26 8.55 4.67
CA ILE A 167 8.11 9.28 4.12
C ILE A 167 7.68 10.40 5.08
N LEU A 168 7.60 10.10 6.38
CA LEU A 168 7.26 11.10 7.39
C LEU A 168 8.27 12.25 7.39
N HIS A 169 9.57 11.93 7.36
CA HIS A 169 10.64 12.91 7.28
C HIS A 169 10.57 13.76 6.01
N ALA A 170 10.41 13.12 4.86
CA ALA A 170 10.31 13.79 3.57
C ALA A 170 9.17 14.83 3.55
N ILE A 171 7.99 14.46 4.05
CA ILE A 171 6.84 15.36 4.07
C ILE A 171 7.07 16.50 5.06
N LYS A 172 7.62 16.21 6.25
CA LYS A 172 7.96 17.25 7.22
C LYS A 172 8.99 18.23 6.67
N PHE A 173 10.04 17.71 6.03
CA PHE A 173 11.09 18.51 5.43
C PHE A 173 10.54 19.41 4.33
N HIS A 174 9.73 18.88 3.43
CA HIS A 174 9.07 19.67 2.39
C HIS A 174 8.18 20.78 2.98
N ASP A 175 7.42 20.47 4.03
CA ASP A 175 6.55 21.45 4.70
C ASP A 175 7.38 22.57 5.35
N THR A 176 8.51 22.25 5.99
CA THR A 176 9.44 23.25 6.53
C THR A 176 10.02 24.14 5.43
N LEU A 177 10.45 23.56 4.30
CA LEU A 177 10.97 24.33 3.16
C LEU A 177 9.92 25.27 2.59
N HIS A 178 8.69 24.79 2.40
CA HIS A 178 7.61 25.58 1.82
C HIS A 178 7.12 26.68 2.77
N LYS A 179 7.00 26.41 4.09
CA LYS A 179 6.54 27.40 5.08
C LYS A 179 7.52 28.54 5.27
N ASN A 180 8.82 28.25 5.17
CA ASN A 180 9.89 29.23 5.38
C ASN A 180 10.44 29.82 4.08
N ASP A 181 9.83 29.49 2.92
CA ASP A 181 10.27 29.90 1.58
C ASP A 181 11.77 29.63 1.30
N ILE A 182 12.26 28.47 1.78
CA ILE A 182 13.67 28.09 1.67
C ILE A 182 13.91 27.39 0.34
N HIS A 183 14.83 27.94 -0.45
CA HIS A 183 15.26 27.36 -1.72
C HIS A 183 16.71 26.90 -1.65
N LYS A 184 16.97 25.67 -2.11
CA LYS A 184 18.30 25.05 -2.11
C LYS A 184 19.38 25.94 -2.76
N GLU A 185 19.04 26.61 -3.86
CA GLU A 185 19.96 27.41 -4.65
C GLU A 185 20.24 28.79 -4.04
N LYS A 186 19.33 29.30 -3.20
CA LYS A 186 19.41 30.66 -2.64
C LYS A 186 19.86 30.68 -1.19
N ASP A 187 19.49 29.67 -0.41
CA ASP A 187 19.80 29.56 1.01
C ASP A 187 20.18 28.11 1.35
N TRP A 188 21.44 27.78 1.10
CA TRP A 188 21.99 26.46 1.42
C TRP A 188 22.06 26.21 2.93
N SER A 189 22.37 27.25 3.72
CA SER A 189 22.44 27.17 5.18
C SER A 189 21.08 26.86 5.80
N GLY A 190 20.03 27.58 5.44
CA GLY A 190 18.67 27.34 5.89
C GLY A 190 18.13 26.01 5.39
N TYR A 191 18.53 25.57 4.19
CA TYR A 191 18.18 24.24 3.68
C TYR A 191 18.75 23.12 4.56
N LEU A 192 20.03 23.21 4.95
CA LEU A 192 20.66 22.23 5.85
C LEU A 192 20.07 22.27 7.26
N ALA A 193 19.81 23.47 7.79
CA ALA A 193 19.13 23.62 9.09
C ALA A 193 17.73 23.00 9.07
N ALA A 194 16.93 23.28 8.04
CA ALA A 194 15.61 22.68 7.87
C ALA A 194 15.68 21.15 7.75
N LEU A 195 16.73 20.60 7.14
CA LEU A 195 16.94 19.15 7.03
C LEU A 195 17.21 18.53 8.41
N ASP A 196 18.07 19.15 9.21
CA ASP A 196 18.41 18.70 10.57
C ASP A 196 17.23 18.84 11.54
N ASP A 197 16.54 19.98 11.50
CA ASP A 197 15.36 20.25 12.32
C ASP A 197 14.22 19.26 12.01
N SER A 198 13.94 19.02 10.72
CA SER A 198 12.92 18.07 10.30
C SER A 198 13.29 16.62 10.65
N LEU A 199 14.58 16.26 10.59
CA LEU A 199 15.05 14.94 10.99
C LEU A 199 14.90 14.74 12.51
N THR A 200 15.29 15.74 13.30
CA THR A 200 15.15 15.73 14.76
C THR A 200 13.70 15.62 15.17
N TRP A 201 12.81 16.41 14.55
CA TRP A 201 11.37 16.30 14.77
C TRP A 201 10.84 14.90 14.43
N THR A 202 11.27 14.34 13.30
CA THR A 202 10.81 13.01 12.86
C THR A 202 11.22 11.94 13.86
N LYS A 203 12.49 11.92 14.29
CA LYS A 203 12.98 10.95 15.28
C LYS A 203 12.22 11.01 16.60
N GLN A 204 11.77 12.19 17.01
CA GLN A 204 10.99 12.36 18.24
C GLN A 204 9.52 11.94 18.10
N ASN A 205 8.96 11.96 16.89
CA ASN A 205 7.53 11.76 16.64
C ASN A 205 7.21 10.46 15.89
N VAL A 206 8.20 9.75 15.36
CA VAL A 206 8.00 8.52 14.57
C VAL A 206 7.29 7.45 15.39
N SER A 207 7.68 7.23 16.65
CA SER A 207 7.01 6.25 17.51
C SER A 207 5.55 6.63 17.81
N ASN A 208 5.25 7.92 17.98
CA ASN A 208 3.87 8.38 18.17
C ASN A 208 3.05 8.20 16.89
N PHE A 209 3.67 8.37 15.73
CA PHE A 209 3.03 8.15 14.45
C PHE A 209 2.73 6.66 14.23
N GLU A 210 3.70 5.77 14.46
CA GLU A 210 3.54 4.31 14.38
C GLU A 210 2.46 3.81 15.33
N ASN A 211 2.49 4.24 16.60
CA ASN A 211 1.44 3.90 17.56
C ASN A 211 0.06 4.38 17.07
N SER A 212 -0.02 5.59 16.49
CA SER A 212 -1.27 6.11 15.96
C SER A 212 -1.74 5.35 14.71
N LEU A 213 -0.84 4.75 13.92
CA LEU A 213 -1.21 3.89 12.81
C LEU A 213 -1.82 2.58 13.34
N GLU A 214 -1.16 1.95 14.30
CA GLU A 214 -1.61 0.68 14.92
C GLU A 214 -2.94 0.84 15.67
N GLU A 215 -3.11 1.92 16.43
CA GLU A 215 -4.37 2.25 17.13
C GLU A 215 -5.57 2.37 16.17
N ASN A 216 -5.31 2.77 14.92
CA ASN A 216 -6.33 2.92 13.88
C ASN A 216 -6.44 1.70 12.96
N GLY A 217 -5.81 0.58 13.32
CA GLY A 217 -5.90 -0.69 12.58
C GLY A 217 -5.02 -0.78 11.34
N TRP A 218 -4.08 0.15 11.12
CA TRP A 218 -3.16 0.06 9.99
C TRP A 218 -2.06 -0.97 10.23
N GLN A 219 -1.73 -1.75 9.20
CA GLN A 219 -0.63 -2.72 9.25
C GLN A 219 0.71 -2.02 8.97
N SER A 220 1.43 -1.66 10.04
CA SER A 220 2.76 -1.01 10.00
C SER A 220 3.89 -1.95 9.57
N GLU A 221 3.75 -3.24 9.82
CA GLU A 221 4.78 -4.26 9.51
C GLU A 221 4.87 -4.61 8.01
N ALA A 222 3.79 -4.41 7.26
CA ALA A 222 3.69 -4.74 5.85
C ALA A 222 3.34 -3.49 5.02
N VAL A 223 4.36 -2.72 4.67
CA VAL A 223 4.20 -1.57 3.77
C VAL A 223 4.45 -2.01 2.33
N TYR A 224 3.55 -1.68 1.41
CA TYR A 224 3.73 -1.90 -0.02
C TYR A 224 4.22 -0.61 -0.68
N TRP A 225 5.47 -0.63 -1.13
CA TRP A 225 6.03 0.48 -1.88
C TRP A 225 6.60 -0.01 -3.21
N ASN A 226 6.46 0.83 -4.23
CA ASN A 226 7.12 0.61 -5.50
C ASN A 226 8.52 1.21 -5.40
N ASP A 227 9.48 0.44 -4.88
CA ASP A 227 10.90 0.79 -4.96
C ASP A 227 11.26 0.89 -6.46
N GLY A 228 11.97 1.95 -6.85
CA GLY A 228 12.52 2.07 -8.20
C GLY A 228 13.51 0.95 -8.59
N GLY A 229 13.75 0.01 -7.67
CA GLY A 229 14.56 -1.19 -7.84
C GLY A 229 16.04 -0.91 -7.71
N VAL A 230 16.39 0.28 -7.21
CA VAL A 230 17.78 0.72 -7.07
C VAL A 230 18.00 1.11 -5.63
N ARG A 231 18.61 0.19 -4.90
CA ARG A 231 19.13 0.40 -3.56
C ARG A 231 20.61 0.75 -3.64
N LEU A 232 21.09 1.39 -2.59
CA LEU A 232 22.48 1.82 -2.48
C LEU A 232 23.18 1.01 -1.39
N SER A 233 24.45 0.71 -1.63
CA SER A 233 25.38 0.26 -0.61
C SER A 233 26.50 1.29 -0.48
N TRP A 234 27.03 1.46 0.74
CA TRP A 234 28.17 2.33 0.99
C TRP A 234 29.11 1.72 2.03
N GLU A 235 30.41 2.00 1.88
CA GLU A 235 31.46 1.45 2.75
C GLU A 235 31.20 1.78 4.22
N GLY A 236 31.27 0.76 5.08
CA GLY A 236 31.00 0.86 6.52
C GLY A 236 29.62 0.35 6.96
N HIS A 237 28.73 0.05 6.02
CA HIS A 237 27.46 -0.65 6.25
C HIS A 237 27.32 -1.79 5.21
N PRO A 238 27.97 -2.95 5.44
CA PRO A 238 27.94 -4.05 4.49
C PRO A 238 26.52 -4.58 4.32
N SER A 239 26.17 -4.97 3.09
CA SER A 239 24.88 -5.58 2.80
C SER A 239 24.73 -6.92 3.55
N GLN A 240 23.49 -7.37 3.76
CA GLN A 240 23.26 -8.69 4.36
C GLN A 240 23.91 -9.83 3.54
N GLU A 241 24.04 -9.65 2.21
CA GLU A 241 24.74 -10.58 1.31
C GLU A 241 26.27 -10.60 1.54
N GLU A 242 26.92 -9.44 1.69
CA GLU A 242 28.35 -9.38 2.01
C GLU A 242 28.66 -9.98 3.39
N THR A 243 27.75 -9.77 4.34
CA THR A 243 27.90 -10.29 5.71
C THR A 243 27.71 -11.81 5.76
N ALA A 244 26.90 -12.37 4.85
CA ALA A 244 26.75 -13.82 4.68
C ALA A 244 27.95 -14.44 3.94
N ALA A 245 28.50 -13.76 2.93
CA ALA A 245 29.67 -14.22 2.18
C ALA A 245 30.98 -14.19 3.01
N SER A 246 31.11 -13.26 3.96
CA SER A 246 32.26 -13.20 4.87
C SER A 246 32.27 -14.30 5.95
N LYS A 247 31.17 -15.07 6.10
CA LYS A 247 31.05 -16.15 7.10
C LYS A 247 31.24 -17.57 6.52
N GLN A 248 31.64 -17.67 5.25
CA GLN A 248 32.09 -18.92 4.61
C GLN A 248 33.60 -18.89 4.39
#